data_AF-A0A542X8N3-F1
#
_entry.id   AF-A0A542X8N3-F1
#
_cell.length_a   1.000
_cell.length_b   1.000
_cell.length_c   1.000
_cell.angle_alpha   90.00
_cell.angle_beta   90.00
_cell.angle_gamma   90.00
#
_symmetry.space_group_name_H-M   'P 1'
#
loop_
_entity.id
_entity.type
_entity.pdbx_description
1 polymer ?
#
loop_
_entity_poly.entity_id
_entity_poly.type
_entity_poly.pdbx_seq_one_letter_code
_entity_poly.pdbx_strand_id
1 'polypeptide(L)'
;MLSPLVWYAALCVGPAAAFALLERGARAWTGADPIRRPGVSAPPAPVVRPPRPIELLADDLGRLRDELARLRRSGGYARRHHMLAAALAYDDALRDCCRALDVPVEMTSAPLDPVERLRLEAELEAAGLTW
;
A
#
# COMPACT_ATOMS: atom_id res chain seq x y z
N MET A 1 -0.56 6.24 58.30
CA MET A 1 -0.22 4.92 57.73
C MET A 1 -0.76 4.89 56.31
N LEU A 2 0.08 5.02 55.28
CA LEU A 2 -0.40 4.86 53.90
C LEU A 2 -0.86 3.42 53.70
N SER A 3 -2.09 3.24 53.22
CA SER A 3 -2.69 1.92 53.02
C SER A 3 -1.90 1.13 51.96
N PRO A 4 -1.59 -0.17 52.17
CA PRO A 4 -0.82 -0.99 51.23
C PRO A 4 -1.46 -1.07 49.83
N LEU A 5 -2.77 -0.82 49.74
CA LEU A 5 -3.51 -0.66 48.48
C LEU A 5 -3.03 0.53 47.64
N VAL A 6 -2.62 1.63 48.26
CA VAL A 6 -2.08 2.82 47.57
C VAL A 6 -0.71 2.50 46.97
N TRP A 7 0.11 1.71 47.67
CA TRP A 7 1.40 1.28 47.17
C TRP A 7 1.28 0.32 45.98
N TYR A 8 0.35 -0.62 46.05
CA TYR A 8 0.03 -1.51 44.94
C TYR A 8 -0.52 -0.76 43.72
N ALA A 9 -1.44 0.19 43.92
CA ALA A 9 -1.97 1.02 42.85
C ALA A 9 -0.86 1.85 42.18
N ALA A 10 0.06 2.42 42.97
CA ALA A 10 1.21 3.17 42.46
C ALA A 10 2.17 2.27 41.67
N LEU A 11 2.41 1.03 42.13
CA LEU A 11 3.28 0.08 41.44
C LEU A 11 2.67 -0.36 40.09
N CYS A 12 1.35 -0.52 40.01
CA CYS A 12 0.67 -0.92 38.77
C CYS A 12 0.54 0.23 37.76
N VAL A 13 0.19 1.43 38.22
CA VAL A 13 -0.09 2.57 37.33
C VAL A 13 1.18 3.36 37.00
N GLY A 14 2.20 3.32 37.86
CA GLY A 14 3.45 4.06 37.72
C GLY A 14 4.16 3.81 36.38
N PRO A 15 4.41 2.56 35.97
CA PRO A 15 5.05 2.27 34.70
C PRO A 15 4.23 2.76 33.50
N ALA A 16 2.91 2.53 33.51
CA ALA A 16 2.02 2.97 32.43
C ALA A 16 1.99 4.50 32.30
N ALA A 17 1.95 5.22 33.42
CA ALA A 17 1.98 6.69 33.44
C ALA A 17 3.34 7.24 32.98
N ALA A 18 4.45 6.62 33.40
CA ALA A 18 5.79 7.01 32.97
C ALA A 18 5.98 6.82 31.46
N PHE A 19 5.54 5.68 30.90
CA PHE A 19 5.55 5.45 29.46
C PHE A 19 4.68 6.47 28.71
N ALA A 20 3.48 6.77 29.21
CA ALA A 20 2.59 7.76 28.59
C ALA A 20 3.19 9.19 28.59
N LEU A 21 3.93 9.55 29.63
CA LEU A 21 4.66 10.82 29.73
C LEU A 21 5.86 10.87 28.77
N LEU A 22 6.65 9.79 28.70
CA LEU A 22 7.76 9.65 27.76
C LEU A 22 7.28 9.74 26.31
N GLU A 23 6.18 9.08 25.96
CA GLU A 23 5.58 9.18 24.63
C GLU A 23 5.11 10.61 24.30
N ARG A 24 4.46 11.29 25.25
CA ARG A 24 4.04 12.69 25.05
C ARG A 24 5.22 13.62 24.85
N GLY A 25 6.27 13.47 25.66
CA GLY A 25 7.49 14.26 25.56
C GLY A 25 8.21 14.01 24.24
N ALA A 26 8.36 12.74 23.85
CA ALA A 26 8.95 12.36 22.57
C ALA A 26 8.17 12.95 21.40
N ARG A 27 6.83 12.85 21.39
CA ARG A 27 5.98 13.45 20.33
C ARG A 27 6.13 14.97 20.24
N ALA A 28 6.16 15.66 21.39
CA ALA A 28 6.36 17.09 21.43
C ALA A 28 7.75 17.51 20.91
N TRP A 29 8.77 16.67 21.15
CA TRP A 29 10.15 16.98 20.75
C TRP A 29 10.46 16.61 19.30
N THR A 30 9.88 15.52 18.79
CA THR A 30 10.08 15.09 17.39
C THR A 30 9.14 15.79 16.41
N GLY A 31 8.17 16.57 16.89
CA GLY A 31 7.09 17.11 16.04
C GLY A 31 6.30 15.99 15.33
N ALA A 32 6.38 14.76 15.86
CA ALA A 32 5.69 13.62 15.29
C ALA A 32 4.24 13.69 15.71
N ASP A 33 3.44 14.43 14.95
CA ASP A 33 2.00 14.24 14.95
C ASP A 33 1.75 12.73 14.77
N PRO A 34 0.91 12.11 15.61
CA PRO A 34 0.60 10.69 15.49
C PRO A 34 0.09 10.49 14.08
N ILE A 35 0.93 9.85 13.25
CA ILE A 35 0.78 9.58 11.81
C ILE A 35 -0.60 10.02 11.40
N ARG A 36 -0.71 11.26 10.88
CA ARG A 36 -1.97 11.79 10.34
C ARG A 36 -2.52 10.65 9.51
N ARG A 37 -3.50 9.90 10.05
CA ARG A 37 -4.09 8.80 9.30
C ARG A 37 -4.45 9.51 8.01
N PRO A 38 -3.95 9.08 6.84
CA PRO A 38 -4.48 9.62 5.62
C PRO A 38 -5.97 9.43 5.83
N GLY A 39 -6.70 10.55 5.95
CA GLY A 39 -8.13 10.46 5.82
C GLY A 39 -8.33 9.63 4.56
N VAL A 40 -9.37 8.83 4.52
CA VAL A 40 -9.85 8.34 3.23
C VAL A 40 -10.20 9.60 2.45
N SER A 41 -9.19 10.23 1.85
CA SER A 41 -9.33 11.30 0.91
C SER A 41 -10.19 10.65 -0.14
N ALA A 42 -11.32 11.29 -0.44
CA ALA A 42 -12.16 10.90 -1.55
C ALA A 42 -11.25 10.48 -2.71
N PRO A 43 -11.49 9.32 -3.34
CA PRO A 43 -10.60 8.80 -4.36
C PRO A 43 -10.25 9.94 -5.31
N PRO A 44 -8.95 10.21 -5.53
CA PRO A 44 -8.54 11.32 -6.39
C PRO A 44 -9.31 11.18 -7.70
N ALA A 45 -9.88 12.30 -8.18
CA ALA A 45 -10.66 12.31 -9.41
C ALA A 45 -9.86 11.57 -10.50
N PRO A 46 -10.52 10.74 -11.34
CA PRO A 46 -9.83 9.93 -12.33
C PRO A 46 -8.94 10.84 -13.18
N VAL A 47 -7.63 10.71 -12.99
CA VAL A 47 -6.65 11.46 -13.77
C VAL A 47 -6.71 10.85 -15.16
N VAL A 48 -7.30 11.58 -16.11
CA VAL A 48 -7.24 11.22 -17.52
C VAL A 48 -5.78 11.35 -17.95
N ARG A 49 -5.06 10.23 -17.89
CA ARG A 49 -3.68 10.15 -18.34
C ARG A 49 -3.69 10.16 -19.87
N PRO A 50 -2.80 10.92 -20.53
CA PRO A 50 -2.67 10.82 -21.98
C PRO A 50 -2.37 9.38 -22.38
N PRO A 51 -2.86 8.93 -23.55
CA PRO A 51 -2.58 7.59 -24.04
C PRO A 51 -1.07 7.39 -24.12
N ARG A 52 -0.57 6.37 -23.41
CA ARG A 52 0.82 5.96 -23.44
C ARG A 52 1.01 4.92 -24.55
N PRO A 53 2.14 4.92 -25.27
CA PRO A 53 2.51 3.82 -26.16
C PRO A 53 2.45 2.48 -25.41
N ILE A 54 1.90 1.45 -26.06
CA ILE A 54 1.67 0.14 -25.46
C ILE A 54 2.99 -0.54 -25.06
N GLU A 55 4.07 -0.27 -25.79
CA GLU A 55 5.40 -0.80 -25.53
C GLU A 55 5.96 -0.30 -24.19
N LEU A 56 5.71 0.97 -23.85
CA LEU A 56 6.11 1.53 -22.56
C LEU A 56 5.28 0.97 -21.41
N LEU A 57 4.01 0.64 -21.67
CA LEU A 57 3.15 0.01 -20.67
C LEU A 57 3.55 -1.46 -20.42
N ALA A 58 3.93 -2.19 -21.47
CA ALA A 58 4.46 -3.55 -21.36
C ALA A 58 5.78 -3.58 -20.57
N ASP A 59 6.70 -2.67 -20.86
CA ASP A 59 7.96 -2.54 -20.11
C ASP A 59 7.69 -2.21 -18.62
N ASP A 60 6.74 -1.32 -18.34
CA ASP A 60 6.36 -0.98 -16.97
C ASP A 60 5.75 -2.18 -16.23
N LEU A 61 4.90 -2.98 -16.91
CA LEU A 61 4.37 -4.24 -16.37
C LEU A 61 5.47 -5.24 -16.03
N GLY A 62 6.42 -5.47 -16.94
CA GLY A 62 7.56 -6.35 -16.73
C GLY A 62 8.41 -5.91 -15.54
N ARG A 63 8.74 -4.61 -15.49
CA ARG A 63 9.48 -3.99 -14.39
C ARG A 63 8.78 -4.13 -13.04
N LEU A 64 7.46 -3.92 -12.98
CA LEU A 64 6.66 -4.02 -11.75
C LEU A 64 6.50 -5.47 -11.29
N ARG A 65 6.34 -6.42 -12.21
CA ARG A 65 6.32 -7.86 -11.92
C ARG A 65 7.63 -8.29 -11.24
N ASP A 66 8.76 -7.87 -11.79
CA ASP A 66 10.07 -8.17 -11.24
C ASP A 66 10.29 -7.51 -9.88
N GLU A 67 9.82 -6.27 -9.69
CA GLU A 67 9.88 -5.59 -8.39
C GLU A 67 9.05 -6.32 -7.33
N LEU A 68 7.83 -6.76 -7.67
CA LEU A 68 7.02 -7.58 -6.78
C LEU A 68 7.72 -8.90 -6.42
N ALA A 69 8.36 -9.57 -7.38
CA ALA A 69 9.12 -10.79 -7.13
C ALA A 69 10.36 -10.53 -6.25
N ARG A 70 11.04 -9.40 -6.41
CA ARG A 70 12.14 -8.96 -5.53
C ARG A 70 11.64 -8.67 -4.11
N LEU A 71 10.57 -7.89 -3.97
CA LEU A 71 9.97 -7.54 -2.68
C LEU A 71 9.40 -8.76 -1.93
N ARG A 72 8.93 -9.79 -2.64
CA ARG A 72 8.51 -11.06 -2.02
C ARG A 72 9.67 -11.82 -1.39
N ARG A 73 10.88 -11.69 -1.95
CA ARG A 73 12.10 -12.32 -1.43
C ARG A 73 12.84 -11.47 -0.39
N SER A 74 12.58 -10.17 -0.32
CA SER A 74 13.25 -9.28 0.64
C SER A 74 12.69 -9.43 2.07
N GLY A 75 13.52 -9.11 3.08
CA GLY A 75 13.17 -9.17 4.51
C GLY A 75 13.18 -7.81 5.22
N GLY A 76 13.22 -6.71 4.46
CA GLY A 76 13.44 -5.37 5.02
C GLY A 76 12.27 -4.79 5.82
N TYR A 77 12.58 -3.80 6.65
CA TYR A 77 11.59 -2.92 7.28
C TYR A 77 10.74 -2.22 6.20
N ALA A 78 9.47 -1.94 6.48
CA ALA A 78 8.49 -1.37 5.54
C ALA A 78 8.12 -2.23 4.30
N ARG A 79 8.60 -3.48 4.18
CA ARG A 79 8.25 -4.40 3.07
C ARG A 79 6.77 -4.44 2.73
N ARG A 80 5.89 -4.48 3.74
CA ARG A 80 4.44 -4.53 3.54
C ARG A 80 3.91 -3.32 2.79
N HIS A 81 4.41 -2.12 3.09
CA HIS A 81 3.99 -0.89 2.41
C HIS A 81 4.50 -0.85 0.97
N HIS A 82 5.78 -1.19 0.76
CA HIS A 82 6.35 -1.26 -0.59
C HIS A 82 5.64 -2.30 -1.46
N MET A 83 5.36 -3.48 -0.90
CA MET A 83 4.66 -4.55 -1.62
C MET A 83 3.23 -4.15 -1.99
N LEU A 84 2.51 -3.47 -1.09
CA LEU A 84 1.17 -2.97 -1.38
C LEU A 84 1.19 -1.87 -2.43
N ALA A 85 2.14 -0.93 -2.36
CA ALA A 85 2.29 0.12 -3.37
C ALA A 85 2.64 -0.46 -4.75
N ALA A 86 3.57 -1.42 -4.81
CA ALA A 86 3.93 -2.09 -6.05
C ALA A 86 2.76 -2.89 -6.64
N ALA A 87 1.95 -3.55 -5.80
CA ALA A 87 0.77 -4.29 -6.25
C ALA A 87 -0.30 -3.36 -6.84
N LEU A 88 -0.56 -2.21 -6.21
CA LEU A 88 -1.50 -1.21 -6.73
C LEU A 88 -1.01 -0.62 -8.07
N ALA A 89 0.29 -0.32 -8.17
CA ALA A 89 0.88 0.17 -9.42
C ALA A 89 0.78 -0.87 -10.55
N TYR A 90 0.95 -2.16 -10.22
CA TYR A 90 0.79 -3.26 -11.18
C TYR A 90 -0.65 -3.37 -11.68
N ASP A 91 -1.63 -3.32 -10.76
CA ASP A 91 -3.06 -3.34 -11.12
C ASP A 91 -3.44 -2.13 -12.01
N ASP A 92 -2.88 -0.95 -11.75
CA ASP A 92 -3.11 0.24 -12.59
C ASP A 92 -2.47 0.09 -13.98
N ALA A 93 -1.26 -0.47 -14.07
CA ALA A 93 -0.60 -0.75 -15.35
C ALA A 93 -1.39 -1.77 -16.19
N LEU A 94 -1.96 -2.81 -15.57
CA LEU A 94 -2.83 -3.77 -16.25
C LEU A 94 -4.06 -3.07 -16.86
N ARG A 95 -4.72 -2.19 -16.08
CA ARG A 95 -5.88 -1.44 -16.58
C ARG A 95 -5.50 -0.48 -17.71
N ASP A 96 -4.34 0.17 -17.62
CA ASP A 96 -3.84 1.04 -18.67
C ASP A 96 -3.57 0.26 -19.97
N CYS A 97 -3.01 -0.96 -19.87
CA CYS A 97 -2.82 -1.84 -21.03
C CYS A 97 -4.16 -2.26 -21.65
N CYS A 98 -5.13 -2.65 -20.81
CA CYS A 98 -6.45 -3.05 -21.29
C CYS A 98 -7.13 -1.90 -22.03
N ARG A 99 -7.05 -0.68 -21.51
CA ARG A 99 -7.57 0.53 -22.19
C ARG A 99 -6.84 0.84 -23.49
N ALA A 100 -5.53 0.63 -23.55
CA ALA A 100 -4.75 0.87 -24.76
C ALA A 100 -5.04 -0.15 -25.88
N LEU A 101 -5.38 -1.39 -25.51
CA LEU A 101 -5.73 -2.48 -26.43
C LEU A 101 -7.25 -2.62 -26.67
N ASP A 102 -8.06 -1.72 -26.10
CA ASP A 102 -9.52 -1.73 -26.15
C ASP A 102 -10.14 -3.08 -25.70
N VAL A 103 -9.49 -3.74 -24.73
CA VAL A 103 -9.98 -4.97 -24.12
C VAL A 103 -11.12 -4.61 -23.15
N PRO A 104 -12.31 -5.23 -23.29
CA PRO A 104 -13.46 -4.92 -22.44
C PRO A 104 -13.23 -5.44 -21.02
N VAL A 105 -12.93 -4.53 -20.10
CA VAL A 105 -12.73 -4.83 -18.69
C VAL A 105 -13.85 -4.22 -17.86
N GLU A 106 -14.54 -5.05 -17.08
CA GLU A 106 -15.34 -4.54 -15.97
C GLU A 106 -14.37 -3.91 -14.98
N MET A 107 -14.40 -2.57 -14.88
CA MET A 107 -13.46 -1.83 -14.05
C MET A 107 -13.77 -2.05 -12.56
N THR A 108 -13.32 -3.18 -12.00
CA THR A 108 -13.41 -3.47 -10.57
C THR A 108 -12.52 -2.51 -9.78
N SER A 109 -13.02 -2.07 -8.62
CA SER A 109 -12.31 -1.21 -7.67
C SER A 109 -10.96 -1.81 -7.27
N ALA A 110 -9.93 -0.97 -7.15
CA ALA A 110 -8.65 -1.41 -6.61
C ALA A 110 -8.75 -1.75 -5.11
N PRO A 111 -7.96 -2.72 -4.60
CA PRO A 111 -7.04 -3.62 -5.31
C PRO A 111 -7.77 -4.76 -6.05
N LEU A 112 -7.17 -5.26 -7.15
CA LEU A 112 -7.73 -6.41 -7.90
C LEU A 112 -7.62 -7.70 -7.09
N ASP A 113 -8.65 -8.53 -7.16
CA ASP A 113 -8.58 -9.91 -6.67
C ASP A 113 -7.50 -10.70 -7.45
N PRO A 114 -6.77 -11.64 -6.83
CA PRO A 114 -5.77 -12.43 -7.53
C PRO A 114 -6.28 -13.17 -8.77
N VAL A 115 -7.54 -13.63 -8.77
CA VAL A 115 -8.13 -14.32 -9.92
C VAL A 115 -8.45 -13.33 -11.04
N GLU A 116 -8.99 -12.15 -10.71
CA GLU A 116 -9.22 -11.07 -11.68
C GLU A 116 -7.91 -10.61 -12.32
N ARG A 117 -6.86 -10.46 -11.50
CA ARG A 117 -5.52 -10.10 -11.99
C ARG A 117 -5.00 -11.11 -13.02
N LEU A 118 -5.05 -12.41 -12.68
CA LEU A 118 -4.64 -13.48 -13.58
C LEU A 118 -5.46 -13.50 -14.88
N ARG A 119 -6.77 -13.25 -14.79
CA ARG A 119 -7.64 -13.16 -15.96
C ARG A 119 -7.24 -12.01 -16.88
N LEU A 120 -6.97 -10.82 -16.33
CA LEU A 120 -6.51 -9.68 -17.13
C LEU A 120 -5.15 -9.92 -17.79
N GLU A 121 -4.22 -10.55 -17.06
CA GLU A 121 -2.94 -10.97 -17.64
C GLU A 121 -3.16 -11.89 -18.86
N ALA A 122 -4.03 -12.90 -18.73
CA ALA A 122 -4.34 -13.82 -19.82
C ALA A 122 -5.05 -13.13 -21.01
N GLU A 123 -5.97 -12.19 -20.74
CA GLU A 123 -6.64 -11.42 -21.80
C GLU A 123 -5.66 -10.51 -22.56
N LEU A 124 -4.70 -9.91 -21.86
CA LEU A 124 -3.64 -9.11 -22.47
C LEU A 124 -2.68 -9.96 -23.31
N GLU A 125 -2.30 -11.14 -22.82
CA GLU A 125 -1.51 -12.10 -23.60
C GLU A 125 -2.27 -12.55 -24.86
N ALA A 126 -3.57 -12.83 -24.75
CA ALA A 126 -4.42 -13.19 -25.88
C ALA A 126 -4.57 -12.05 -26.91
N ALA A 127 -4.51 -10.79 -26.45
CA ALA A 127 -4.46 -9.60 -27.30
C ALA A 127 -3.07 -9.35 -27.93
N GLY A 128 -2.08 -10.22 -27.64
CA GLY A 128 -0.74 -10.19 -28.22
C GLY A 128 0.29 -9.38 -27.43
N LEU A 129 -0.04 -8.94 -26.21
CA LEU A 129 0.91 -8.25 -25.34
C LEU A 129 1.85 -9.25 -24.68
N THR A 130 3.16 -8.99 -24.70
CA THR A 130 4.17 -9.82 -24.02
C THR A 130 5.08 -8.93 -23.18
N TRP A 131 5.41 -9.38 -21.95
CA TRP A 131 6.24 -8.65 -20.99
C TRP A 131 6.99 -9.58 -20.04
#